data_AF-A3DFF9-F1
#
_entry.id   AF-A3DFF9-F1
#
_cell.length_a   1.000
_cell.length_b   1.000
_cell.length_c   1.000
_cell.angle_alpha   90.00
_cell.angle_beta   90.00
_cell.angle_gamma   90.00
#
_symmetry.space_group_name_H-M   'P 1'
#
loop_
_entity.id
_entity.type
_entity.pdbx_description
1 polymer ?
#
loop_
_entity_poly.entity_id
_entity_poly.type
_entity_poly.pdbx_seq_one_letter_code
_entity_poly.pdbx_strand_id
1 'polypeptide(L)'
;MGIGLLGLFDLSNDDKIIDKLLVLALYEEFTLYVIVAVLKYPNGNDIVFRIAQKVDGWGKIHAVERLEPTSDEIREWILRKGCANEIMDAYLGLECGNKGNLIGALRHGSIDDELFEGISVIIDALLDEGPVEGISVYEYAEEALRLYLQIASEHAVTITQFWRILNLQDWLINAQIAGRDELLKMCGNIINKESWREMILKILNSSDDERFFYAYDAAKRLNMDISELIFKAVKRNPVKRCGYLSIVYKNPEYANELTKIYEEILPLDEMATGMGDFIFAESLTEEHLCMVFVLEELKNYPKMGEKLVRTALKSPVIRERNGACIVMKEWCRILNQDLQTISPDLFSTLKKIVDIEVNADTKDNMRELLNITPE
;
A
#
# COMPACT_ATOMS: atom_id res chain seq x y z
N MET A 1 22.60 -6.18 -22.09
CA MET A 1 23.64 -7.13 -22.57
C MET A 1 25.01 -6.49 -22.74
N GLY A 2 25.16 -5.38 -23.50
CA GLY A 2 26.47 -4.74 -23.73
C GLY A 2 27.21 -4.28 -22.47
N ILE A 3 26.51 -3.68 -21.48
CA ILE A 3 27.10 -3.26 -20.20
C ILE A 3 27.71 -4.43 -19.43
N GLY A 4 27.01 -5.57 -19.37
CA GLY A 4 27.49 -6.76 -18.65
C GLY A 4 28.78 -7.35 -19.23
N LEU A 5 29.06 -7.14 -20.52
CA LEU A 5 30.31 -7.57 -21.16
C LEU A 5 31.53 -6.77 -20.70
N LEU A 6 31.34 -5.57 -20.13
CA LEU A 6 32.44 -4.78 -19.58
C LEU A 6 33.16 -5.52 -18.44
N GLY A 7 32.45 -6.39 -17.71
CA GLY A 7 33.03 -7.25 -16.69
C GLY A 7 34.05 -8.29 -17.21
N LEU A 8 34.24 -8.41 -18.53
CA LEU A 8 35.30 -9.24 -19.11
C LEU A 8 36.68 -8.55 -19.09
N PHE A 9 36.71 -7.25 -18.80
CA PHE A 9 37.93 -6.45 -18.73
C PHE A 9 38.09 -5.94 -17.30
N ASP A 10 39.31 -5.90 -16.76
CA ASP A 10 39.54 -5.23 -15.49
C ASP A 10 39.59 -3.71 -15.71
N LEU A 11 38.51 -3.03 -15.34
CA LEU A 11 38.34 -1.58 -15.46
C LEU A 11 38.27 -0.90 -14.08
N SER A 12 38.68 -1.61 -13.01
CA SER A 12 38.57 -1.13 -11.62
C SER A 12 39.32 0.17 -11.35
N ASN A 13 40.39 0.42 -12.13
CA ASN A 13 41.29 1.56 -11.97
C ASN A 13 41.02 2.70 -12.97
N ASP A 14 39.99 2.58 -13.82
CA ASP A 14 39.56 3.67 -14.70
C ASP A 14 38.37 4.40 -14.08
N ASP A 15 38.69 5.42 -13.28
CA ASP A 15 37.69 6.24 -12.59
C ASP A 15 36.63 6.81 -13.53
N LYS A 16 36.99 7.16 -14.78
CA LYS A 16 36.04 7.70 -15.76
C LYS A 16 35.03 6.65 -16.21
N ILE A 17 35.44 5.39 -16.30
CA ILE A 17 34.54 4.29 -16.64
C ILE A 17 33.67 3.94 -15.43
N ILE A 18 34.26 3.87 -14.23
CA ILE A 18 33.51 3.60 -13.00
C ILE A 18 32.45 4.67 -12.76
N ASP A 19 32.77 5.96 -12.92
CA ASP A 19 31.80 7.04 -12.78
C ASP A 19 30.63 6.91 -13.76
N LYS A 20 30.90 6.52 -15.02
CA LYS A 20 29.84 6.25 -16.00
C LYS A 20 28.98 5.05 -15.62
N LEU A 21 29.60 3.98 -15.12
CA LEU A 21 28.88 2.79 -14.65
C LEU A 21 27.98 3.13 -13.47
N LEU A 22 28.46 3.95 -12.52
CA LEU A 22 27.66 4.41 -11.40
C LEU A 22 26.48 5.27 -11.83
N VAL A 23 26.65 6.15 -12.82
CA VAL A 23 25.53 6.91 -13.40
C VAL A 23 24.53 5.98 -14.06
N LEU A 24 24.99 5.00 -14.84
CA LEU A 24 24.12 4.00 -15.47
C LEU A 24 23.38 3.16 -14.42
N ALA A 25 24.01 2.83 -13.29
CA ALA A 25 23.40 2.02 -12.24
C ALA A 25 22.20 2.70 -11.57
N LEU A 26 22.05 4.02 -11.70
CA LEU A 26 20.90 4.76 -11.18
C LEU A 26 19.63 4.57 -12.02
N TYR A 27 19.75 4.01 -13.23
CA TYR A 27 18.60 3.66 -14.06
C TYR A 27 18.24 2.20 -13.84
N GLU A 28 16.99 1.95 -13.45
CA GLU A 28 16.50 0.64 -13.03
C GLU A 28 16.71 -0.44 -14.11
N GLU A 29 16.58 -0.07 -15.39
CA GLU A 29 16.78 -0.98 -16.53
C GLU A 29 18.24 -1.40 -16.72
N PHE A 30 19.19 -0.69 -16.11
CA PHE A 30 20.64 -0.92 -16.25
C PHE A 30 21.33 -1.39 -14.98
N THR A 31 20.75 -1.16 -13.79
CA THR A 31 21.35 -1.47 -12.49
C THR A 31 21.88 -2.91 -12.42
N LEU A 32 21.05 -3.89 -12.78
CA LEU A 32 21.44 -5.31 -12.77
C LEU A 32 22.67 -5.57 -13.65
N TYR A 33 22.70 -5.01 -14.86
CA TYR A 33 23.81 -5.24 -15.78
C TYR A 33 25.10 -4.56 -15.32
N VAL A 34 25.00 -3.40 -14.68
CA VAL A 34 26.16 -2.74 -14.07
C VAL A 34 26.70 -3.59 -12.92
N ILE A 35 25.82 -4.06 -12.01
CA ILE A 35 26.22 -4.93 -10.89
C ILE A 35 26.94 -6.18 -11.40
N VAL A 36 26.36 -6.86 -12.39
CA VAL A 36 26.98 -8.06 -13.01
C VAL A 36 28.35 -7.77 -13.62
N ALA A 37 28.57 -6.57 -14.18
CA ALA A 37 29.87 -6.18 -14.71
C ALA A 37 30.88 -5.92 -13.60
N VAL A 38 30.53 -5.08 -12.62
CA VAL A 38 31.47 -4.62 -11.59
C VAL A 38 31.83 -5.71 -10.58
N LEU A 39 30.96 -6.70 -10.34
CA LEU A 39 31.26 -7.85 -9.48
C LEU A 39 32.44 -8.69 -9.97
N LYS A 40 32.84 -8.56 -11.23
CA LYS A 40 34.03 -9.24 -11.78
C LYS A 40 35.32 -8.47 -11.51
N TYR A 41 35.24 -7.24 -11.01
CA TYR A 41 36.40 -6.41 -10.69
C TYR A 41 36.94 -6.72 -9.29
N PRO A 42 38.25 -6.50 -9.02
CA PRO A 42 38.84 -6.74 -7.71
C PRO A 42 38.18 -5.98 -6.56
N ASN A 43 37.71 -4.75 -6.80
CA ASN A 43 36.98 -3.90 -5.84
C ASN A 43 35.46 -3.89 -6.10
N GLY A 44 34.94 -4.94 -6.75
CA GLY A 44 33.54 -5.01 -7.18
C GLY A 44 32.55 -4.83 -6.03
N ASN A 45 32.83 -5.42 -4.86
CA ASN A 45 31.97 -5.32 -3.68
C ASN A 45 31.80 -3.87 -3.21
N ASP A 46 32.88 -3.09 -3.17
CA ASP A 46 32.83 -1.67 -2.78
C ASP A 46 32.04 -0.83 -3.79
N ILE A 47 32.13 -1.16 -5.08
CA ILE A 47 31.35 -0.50 -6.12
C ILE A 47 29.86 -0.85 -5.98
N VAL A 48 29.53 -2.13 -5.73
CA VAL A 48 28.14 -2.54 -5.45
C VAL A 48 27.60 -1.85 -4.21
N PHE A 49 28.40 -1.71 -3.16
CA PHE A 49 28.00 -0.97 -1.96
C PHE A 49 27.63 0.49 -2.27
N ARG A 50 28.45 1.18 -3.06
CA ARG A 50 28.17 2.55 -3.55
C ARG A 50 26.91 2.64 -4.40
N ILE A 51 26.60 1.59 -5.17
CA ILE A 51 25.34 1.49 -5.94
C ILE A 51 24.17 1.31 -4.98
N ALA A 52 24.24 0.32 -4.08
CA ALA A 52 23.18 -0.04 -3.12
C ALA A 52 22.73 1.17 -2.27
N GLN A 53 23.66 2.05 -1.92
CA GLN A 53 23.40 3.29 -1.18
C GLN A 53 22.57 4.34 -1.95
N LYS A 54 22.41 4.20 -3.27
CA LYS A 54 21.82 5.22 -4.15
C LYS A 54 20.61 4.77 -4.94
N VAL A 55 20.39 3.46 -5.05
CA VAL A 55 19.29 2.89 -5.82
C VAL A 55 18.14 2.51 -4.89
N ASP A 56 16.94 2.40 -5.47
CA ASP A 56 15.75 1.85 -4.82
C ASP A 56 15.08 0.82 -5.75
N GLY A 57 13.99 0.20 -5.33
CA GLY A 57 13.22 -0.73 -6.14
C GLY A 57 14.02 -1.97 -6.57
N TRP A 58 13.89 -2.40 -7.83
CA TRP A 58 14.59 -3.61 -8.32
C TRP A 58 16.11 -3.44 -8.29
N GLY A 59 16.60 -2.21 -8.48
CA GLY A 59 18.01 -1.89 -8.40
C GLY A 59 18.60 -2.21 -7.02
N LYS A 60 17.91 -1.82 -5.94
CA LYS A 60 18.33 -2.12 -4.56
C LYS A 60 18.27 -3.60 -4.27
N ILE A 61 17.19 -4.27 -4.68
CA ILE A 61 17.05 -5.74 -4.56
C ILE A 61 18.29 -6.42 -5.15
N HIS A 62 18.62 -6.11 -6.40
CA HIS A 62 19.78 -6.72 -7.07
C HIS A 62 21.12 -6.40 -6.40
N ALA A 63 21.28 -5.18 -5.87
CA ALA A 63 22.52 -4.75 -5.23
C ALA A 63 22.74 -5.43 -3.89
N VAL A 64 21.74 -5.43 -2.99
CA VAL A 64 21.84 -6.01 -1.65
C VAL A 64 21.96 -7.53 -1.70
N GLU A 65 21.22 -8.20 -2.60
CA GLU A 65 21.36 -9.64 -2.86
C GLU A 65 22.79 -10.08 -3.21
N ARG A 66 23.58 -9.19 -3.85
CA ARG A 66 24.94 -9.51 -4.32
C ARG A 66 26.04 -8.82 -3.52
N LEU A 67 25.67 -7.98 -2.57
CA LEU A 67 26.59 -7.30 -1.67
C LEU A 67 27.05 -8.28 -0.59
N GLU A 68 28.36 -8.43 -0.46
CA GLU A 68 28.96 -9.27 0.58
C GLU A 68 29.28 -8.43 1.84
N PRO A 69 28.92 -8.90 3.05
CA PRO A 69 29.15 -8.19 4.30
C PRO A 69 30.60 -8.31 4.77
N THR A 70 31.54 -7.74 4.01
CA THR A 70 32.99 -7.87 4.23
C THR A 70 33.55 -6.94 5.31
N SER A 71 32.80 -5.91 5.70
CA SER A 71 33.19 -4.93 6.73
C SER A 71 32.04 -4.62 7.69
N ASP A 72 32.36 -4.07 8.85
CA ASP A 72 31.34 -3.62 9.81
C ASP A 72 30.50 -2.46 9.24
N GLU A 73 31.11 -1.57 8.45
CA GLU A 73 30.41 -0.50 7.73
C GLU A 73 29.30 -1.06 6.81
N ILE A 74 29.60 -2.11 6.05
CA ILE A 74 28.61 -2.74 5.17
C ILE A 74 27.51 -3.42 5.99
N ARG A 75 27.87 -4.16 7.06
CA ARG A 75 26.87 -4.83 7.93
C ARG A 75 25.94 -3.83 8.59
N GLU A 76 26.48 -2.75 9.14
CA GLU A 76 25.70 -1.69 9.77
C GLU A 76 24.79 -1.00 8.76
N TRP A 77 25.28 -0.71 7.55
CA TRP A 77 24.45 -0.14 6.50
C TRP A 77 23.32 -1.09 6.08
N ILE A 78 23.60 -2.39 5.93
CA ILE A 78 22.58 -3.40 5.61
C ILE A 78 21.48 -3.40 6.69
N LEU A 79 21.86 -3.42 7.97
CA LEU A 79 20.89 -3.40 9.07
C LEU A 79 20.07 -2.11 9.14
N ARG A 80 20.67 -0.96 8.82
CA ARG A 80 20.03 0.36 8.98
C ARG A 80 19.20 0.78 7.77
N LYS A 81 19.65 0.44 6.55
CA LYS A 81 19.16 1.01 5.28
C LYS A 81 18.95 -0.02 4.17
N GLY A 82 19.44 -1.25 4.34
CA GLY A 82 19.41 -2.26 3.29
C GLY A 82 18.01 -2.74 2.93
N CYS A 83 17.11 -2.85 3.92
CA CYS A 83 15.83 -3.55 3.74
C CYS A 83 14.70 -2.67 3.16
N ALA A 84 14.62 -1.41 3.57
CA ALA A 84 13.54 -0.50 3.16
C ALA A 84 13.59 -0.25 1.65
N ASN A 85 12.47 -0.45 0.96
CA ASN A 85 12.42 -0.53 -0.50
C ASN A 85 11.07 -0.06 -1.08
N GLU A 86 11.08 0.59 -2.25
CA GLU A 86 9.85 1.07 -2.91
C GLU A 86 8.91 -0.04 -3.39
N ILE A 87 9.44 -1.21 -3.77
CA ILE A 87 8.62 -2.31 -4.30
C ILE A 87 7.94 -3.08 -3.16
N MET A 88 8.74 -3.78 -2.36
CA MET A 88 8.33 -4.54 -1.18
C MET A 88 9.59 -4.85 -0.36
N ASP A 89 9.53 -4.62 0.94
CA ASP A 89 10.63 -4.90 1.86
C ASP A 89 10.90 -6.41 1.99
N ALA A 90 9.87 -7.25 1.81
CA ALA A 90 9.94 -8.71 1.90
C ALA A 90 11.06 -9.34 1.04
N TYR A 91 11.35 -8.77 -0.14
CA TYR A 91 12.44 -9.24 -1.00
C TYR A 91 13.83 -9.16 -0.34
N LEU A 92 14.00 -8.30 0.66
CA LEU A 92 15.28 -8.00 1.29
C LEU A 92 15.34 -8.42 2.76
N GLY A 93 14.23 -8.76 3.39
CA GLY A 93 14.15 -9.08 4.82
C GLY A 93 15.14 -10.18 5.24
N LEU A 94 15.10 -11.34 4.57
CA LEU A 94 15.98 -12.47 4.87
C LEU A 94 17.46 -12.17 4.57
N GLU A 95 17.73 -11.57 3.41
CA GLU A 95 19.08 -11.17 3.00
C GLU A 95 19.71 -10.19 3.99
N CYS A 96 18.95 -9.17 4.40
CA CYS A 96 19.41 -8.17 5.37
C CYS A 96 19.56 -8.77 6.77
N GLY A 97 18.64 -9.65 7.19
CA GLY A 97 18.73 -10.38 8.45
C GLY A 97 20.01 -11.19 8.56
N ASN A 98 20.35 -11.95 7.51
CA ASN A 98 21.52 -12.81 7.46
C ASN A 98 22.82 -12.01 7.29
N LYS A 99 22.93 -11.19 6.24
CA LYS A 99 24.16 -10.45 5.92
C LYS A 99 24.47 -9.35 6.94
N GLY A 100 23.43 -8.74 7.50
CA GLY A 100 23.57 -7.74 8.57
C GLY A 100 23.91 -8.35 9.93
N ASN A 101 23.82 -9.67 10.12
CA ASN A 101 23.91 -10.34 11.41
C ASN A 101 22.92 -9.77 12.44
N LEU A 102 21.63 -9.79 12.08
CA LEU A 102 20.53 -9.27 12.89
C LEU A 102 20.53 -9.80 14.32
N ILE A 103 20.71 -11.12 14.50
CA ILE A 103 20.74 -11.72 15.84
C ILE A 103 21.93 -11.21 16.67
N GLY A 104 23.10 -10.99 16.04
CA GLY A 104 24.26 -10.42 16.70
C GLY A 104 23.99 -9.01 17.21
N ALA A 105 23.38 -8.17 16.38
CA ALA A 105 22.98 -6.81 16.78
C ALA A 105 21.98 -6.82 17.95
N LEU A 106 20.96 -7.67 17.88
CA LEU A 106 19.96 -7.82 18.94
C LEU A 106 20.57 -8.32 20.26
N ARG A 107 21.53 -9.25 20.22
CA ARG A 107 22.23 -9.76 21.41
C ARG A 107 23.18 -8.74 22.03
N HIS A 108 23.76 -7.84 21.23
CA HIS A 108 24.65 -6.80 21.74
C HIS A 108 23.90 -5.78 22.62
N GLY A 109 22.66 -5.46 22.25
CA GLY A 109 21.76 -4.63 23.06
C GLY A 109 22.03 -3.13 23.05
N SER A 110 23.18 -2.66 22.55
CA SER A 110 23.41 -1.23 22.29
C SER A 110 22.79 -0.86 20.94
N ILE A 111 21.59 -0.28 20.98
CA ILE A 111 20.81 0.07 19.80
C ILE A 111 20.42 1.55 19.87
N ASP A 112 20.86 2.32 18.89
CA ASP A 112 20.38 3.68 18.66
C ASP A 112 19.08 3.69 17.84
N ASP A 113 18.44 4.85 17.75
CA ASP A 113 17.13 5.00 17.10
C ASP A 113 17.13 4.60 15.62
N GLU A 114 18.22 4.87 14.91
CA GLU A 114 18.32 4.53 13.47
C GLU A 114 18.51 3.02 13.27
N LEU A 115 19.30 2.38 14.12
CA LEU A 115 19.46 0.92 14.10
C LEU A 115 18.15 0.24 14.48
N PHE A 116 17.44 0.75 15.49
CA PHE A 116 16.14 0.21 15.88
C PHE A 116 15.11 0.32 14.74
N GLU A 117 15.11 1.43 14.01
CA GLU A 117 14.23 1.60 12.84
C GLU A 117 14.56 0.59 11.74
N GLY A 118 15.85 0.43 11.39
CA GLY A 118 16.29 -0.56 10.40
C GLY A 118 15.96 -2.00 10.80
N ILE A 119 16.21 -2.37 12.06
CA ILE A 119 15.80 -3.67 12.63
C ILE A 119 14.28 -3.84 12.56
N SER A 120 13.51 -2.80 12.88
CA SER A 120 12.04 -2.88 12.82
C SER A 120 11.54 -3.14 11.40
N VAL A 121 12.16 -2.51 10.39
CA VAL A 121 11.87 -2.80 8.97
C VAL A 121 12.22 -4.24 8.63
N ILE A 122 13.40 -4.73 9.01
CA ILE A 122 13.83 -6.10 8.73
C ILE A 122 12.90 -7.12 9.38
N ILE A 123 12.51 -6.91 10.64
CA ILE A 123 11.57 -7.79 11.34
C ILE A 123 10.22 -7.82 10.61
N ASP A 124 9.65 -6.66 10.28
CA ASP A 124 8.37 -6.59 9.56
C ASP A 124 8.44 -7.26 8.19
N ALA A 125 9.54 -7.04 7.45
CA ALA A 125 9.80 -7.67 6.16
C ALA A 125 9.93 -9.19 6.25
N LEU A 126 10.57 -9.71 7.31
CA LEU A 126 10.68 -11.15 7.53
C LEU A 126 9.32 -11.83 7.76
N LEU A 127 8.32 -11.11 8.29
CA LEU A 127 6.99 -11.67 8.53
C LEU A 127 6.16 -11.87 7.25
N ASP A 128 6.50 -11.14 6.18
CA ASP A 128 5.86 -11.26 4.87
C ASP A 128 6.63 -12.25 3.98
N GLU A 129 6.23 -13.52 4.05
CA GLU A 129 6.82 -14.60 3.23
C GLU A 129 6.16 -14.69 1.84
N GLY A 130 5.70 -13.57 1.28
CA GLY A 130 4.99 -13.50 0.00
C GLY A 130 5.80 -14.05 -1.19
N PRO A 131 6.67 -13.25 -1.83
CA PRO A 131 7.39 -13.65 -3.05
C PRO A 131 8.65 -14.48 -2.79
N VAL A 132 9.19 -14.46 -1.57
CA VAL A 132 10.43 -15.11 -1.16
C VAL A 132 10.30 -15.68 0.26
N GLU A 133 11.23 -16.55 0.66
CA GLU A 133 11.31 -17.05 2.03
C GLU A 133 11.63 -15.92 3.03
N GLY A 134 11.05 -15.97 4.22
CA GLY A 134 11.27 -14.96 5.27
C GLY A 134 11.59 -15.60 6.62
N ILE A 135 10.79 -15.28 7.64
CA ILE A 135 11.05 -15.66 9.03
C ILE A 135 11.05 -17.17 9.24
N SER A 136 10.36 -17.97 8.40
CA SER A 136 10.27 -19.43 8.58
C SER A 136 11.62 -20.16 8.39
N VAL A 137 12.52 -19.59 7.59
CA VAL A 137 13.85 -20.15 7.32
C VAL A 137 14.96 -19.43 8.08
N TYR A 138 14.65 -18.35 8.79
CA TYR A 138 15.63 -17.61 9.57
C TYR A 138 16.00 -18.37 10.86
N GLU A 139 17.26 -18.82 10.95
CA GLU A 139 17.76 -19.74 11.99
C GLU A 139 17.41 -19.29 13.43
N TYR A 140 17.44 -17.99 13.68
CA TYR A 140 17.25 -17.39 15.02
C TYR A 140 15.88 -16.72 15.19
N ALA A 141 14.85 -17.14 14.45
CA ALA A 141 13.53 -16.49 14.42
C ALA A 141 12.94 -16.20 15.80
N GLU A 142 12.76 -17.24 16.65
CA GLU A 142 12.16 -17.07 17.98
C GLU A 142 12.96 -16.08 18.84
N GLU A 143 14.28 -16.27 18.88
CA GLU A 143 15.17 -15.45 19.70
C GLU A 143 15.19 -13.99 19.21
N ALA A 144 15.23 -13.78 17.90
CA ALA A 144 15.22 -12.46 17.30
C ALA A 144 13.92 -11.71 17.62
N LEU A 145 12.75 -12.36 17.46
CA LEU A 145 11.45 -11.76 17.80
C LEU A 145 11.36 -11.42 19.29
N ARG A 146 11.86 -12.31 20.17
CA ARG A 146 11.88 -12.07 21.61
C ARG A 146 12.76 -10.87 21.97
N LEU A 147 14.00 -10.81 21.48
CA LEU A 147 14.91 -9.71 21.74
C LEU A 147 14.37 -8.39 21.16
N TYR A 148 13.84 -8.43 19.93
CA TYR A 148 13.20 -7.28 19.31
C TYR A 148 12.08 -6.70 20.18
N LEU A 149 11.18 -7.54 20.69
CA LEU A 149 10.09 -7.09 21.56
C LEU A 149 10.58 -6.56 22.92
N GLN A 150 11.68 -7.09 23.47
CA GLN A 150 12.31 -6.53 24.67
C GLN A 150 12.79 -5.10 24.42
N ILE A 151 13.53 -4.88 23.34
CA ILE A 151 14.05 -3.56 22.95
C ILE A 151 12.89 -2.60 22.60
N ALA A 152 11.92 -3.06 21.82
CA ALA A 152 10.76 -2.27 21.41
C ALA A 152 9.93 -1.78 22.61
N SER A 153 9.94 -2.53 23.72
CA SER A 153 9.22 -2.11 24.93
C SER A 153 9.77 -0.82 25.55
N GLU A 154 11.01 -0.44 25.24
CA GLU A 154 11.66 0.78 25.73
C GLU A 154 11.87 1.81 24.61
N HIS A 155 12.15 1.36 23.38
CA HIS A 155 12.55 2.23 22.26
C HIS A 155 11.41 2.60 21.29
N ALA A 156 10.31 1.84 21.22
CA ALA A 156 9.25 2.16 20.28
C ALA A 156 8.51 3.43 20.70
N VAL A 157 8.59 4.46 19.84
CA VAL A 157 8.03 5.79 20.11
C VAL A 157 7.26 6.38 18.93
N THR A 158 7.31 5.77 17.74
CA THR A 158 6.59 6.25 16.55
C THR A 158 5.38 5.37 16.22
N ILE A 159 4.39 5.95 15.55
CA ILE A 159 3.20 5.20 15.11
C ILE A 159 3.54 4.09 14.11
N THR A 160 4.56 4.27 13.28
CA THR A 160 5.00 3.25 12.32
C THR A 160 5.65 2.07 13.03
N GLN A 161 6.49 2.32 14.05
CA GLN A 161 7.04 1.26 14.90
C GLN A 161 5.92 0.51 15.63
N PHE A 162 4.94 1.25 16.17
CA PHE A 162 3.77 0.64 16.77
C PHE A 162 2.98 -0.25 15.80
N TRP A 163 2.79 0.23 14.57
CA TRP A 163 2.12 -0.51 13.51
C TRP A 163 2.84 -1.83 13.16
N ARG A 164 4.18 -1.84 13.10
CA ARG A 164 4.96 -3.07 12.90
C ARG A 164 4.82 -4.06 14.06
N ILE A 165 4.71 -3.56 15.29
CA ILE A 165 4.44 -4.43 16.47
C ILE A 165 3.03 -5.04 16.38
N LEU A 166 2.05 -4.31 15.85
CA LEU A 166 0.73 -4.86 15.55
C LEU A 166 0.79 -5.93 14.44
N ASN A 167 1.56 -5.71 13.36
CA ASN A 167 1.78 -6.73 12.32
C ASN A 167 2.39 -8.01 12.91
N LEU A 168 3.39 -7.87 13.78
CA LEU A 168 3.98 -9.00 14.49
C LEU A 168 2.96 -9.73 15.38
N GLN A 169 2.11 -8.99 16.11
CA GLN A 169 1.04 -9.62 16.89
C GLN A 169 0.08 -10.41 15.99
N ASP A 170 -0.37 -9.83 14.88
CA ASP A 170 -1.30 -10.47 13.95
C ASP A 170 -0.70 -11.72 13.30
N TRP A 171 0.57 -11.66 12.91
CA TRP A 171 1.30 -12.81 12.39
C TRP A 171 1.39 -13.93 13.45
N LEU A 172 1.72 -13.58 14.70
CA LEU A 172 1.81 -14.54 15.80
C LEU A 172 0.49 -15.26 16.09
N ILE A 173 -0.68 -14.68 15.75
CA ILE A 173 -1.98 -15.36 15.96
C ILE A 173 -2.02 -16.70 15.23
N ASN A 174 -1.40 -16.83 14.06
CA ASN A 174 -1.42 -18.06 13.27
C ASN A 174 -0.05 -18.75 13.14
N ALA A 175 1.01 -18.13 13.67
CA ALA A 175 2.36 -18.66 13.57
C ALA A 175 2.56 -20.00 14.28
N GLN A 176 3.35 -20.89 13.68
CA GLN A 176 3.83 -22.13 14.29
C GLN A 176 5.28 -21.98 14.75
N ILE A 177 5.50 -21.11 15.74
CA ILE A 177 6.81 -20.83 16.31
C ILE A 177 6.86 -21.21 17.79
N ALA A 178 8.02 -21.67 18.26
CA ALA A 178 8.26 -21.84 19.69
C ALA A 178 8.13 -20.49 20.42
N GLY A 179 7.68 -20.53 21.68
CA GLY A 179 7.49 -19.32 22.48
C GLY A 179 6.34 -18.40 22.02
N ARG A 180 5.50 -18.79 21.04
CA ARG A 180 4.40 -17.97 20.50
C ARG A 180 3.57 -17.24 21.57
N ASP A 181 3.13 -17.95 22.60
CA ASP A 181 2.25 -17.37 23.63
C ASP A 181 2.99 -16.34 24.51
N GLU A 182 4.28 -16.52 24.72
CA GLU A 182 5.13 -15.54 25.40
C GLU A 182 5.33 -14.30 24.53
N LEU A 183 5.62 -14.47 23.24
CA LEU A 183 5.74 -13.36 22.28
C LEU A 183 4.43 -12.56 22.18
N LEU A 184 3.27 -13.24 22.11
CA LEU A 184 1.96 -12.58 22.13
C LEU A 184 1.75 -11.76 23.41
N LYS A 185 2.17 -12.29 24.56
CA LYS A 185 2.10 -11.56 25.84
C LYS A 185 3.01 -10.32 25.82
N MET A 186 4.20 -10.42 25.24
CA MET A 186 5.12 -9.29 25.10
C MET A 186 4.55 -8.20 24.18
N CYS A 187 4.00 -8.57 23.02
CA CYS A 187 3.26 -7.64 22.15
C CYS A 187 2.14 -6.94 22.95
N GLY A 188 1.32 -7.70 23.67
CA GLY A 188 0.24 -7.16 24.49
C GLY A 188 0.70 -6.12 25.53
N ASN A 189 1.83 -6.35 26.19
CA ASN A 189 2.39 -5.38 27.15
C ASN A 189 2.79 -4.05 26.48
N ILE A 190 3.28 -4.08 25.24
CA ILE A 190 3.61 -2.87 24.49
C ILE A 190 2.34 -2.19 23.99
N ILE A 191 1.41 -2.97 23.45
CA ILE A 191 0.20 -2.50 22.78
C ILE A 191 -0.78 -1.84 23.76
N ASN A 192 -0.87 -2.34 24.99
CA ASN A 192 -1.79 -1.81 26.00
C ASN A 192 -1.33 -0.51 26.67
N LYS A 193 -0.22 0.11 26.22
CA LYS A 193 0.22 1.42 26.72
C LYS A 193 -0.74 2.52 26.22
N GLU A 194 -1.26 3.33 27.14
CA GLU A 194 -2.21 4.42 26.82
C GLU A 194 -1.63 5.46 25.86
N SER A 195 -0.31 5.67 25.89
CA SER A 195 0.40 6.59 25.00
C SER A 195 0.13 6.33 23.51
N TRP A 196 -0.15 5.08 23.12
CA TRP A 196 -0.51 4.75 21.74
C TRP A 196 -1.88 5.28 21.36
N ARG A 197 -2.88 5.16 22.25
CA ARG A 197 -4.23 5.71 22.02
C ARG A 197 -4.18 7.22 21.87
N GLU A 198 -3.42 7.91 22.73
CA GLU A 198 -3.22 9.36 22.63
C GLU A 198 -2.56 9.78 21.31
N MET A 199 -1.52 9.05 20.88
CA MET A 199 -0.82 9.30 19.61
C MET A 199 -1.74 9.10 18.40
N ILE A 200 -2.52 8.01 18.40
CA ILE A 200 -3.50 7.71 17.35
C ILE A 200 -4.50 8.85 17.23
N LEU A 201 -5.12 9.26 18.36
CA LEU A 201 -6.11 10.34 18.35
C LEU A 201 -5.49 11.66 17.89
N LYS A 202 -4.25 11.97 18.30
CA LYS A 202 -3.52 13.16 17.85
C LYS A 202 -3.31 13.17 16.34
N ILE A 203 -2.88 12.04 15.76
CA ILE A 203 -2.65 11.92 14.31
C ILE A 203 -3.97 12.00 13.55
N LEU A 204 -5.01 11.28 13.99
CA LEU A 204 -6.31 11.28 13.30
C LEU A 204 -7.03 12.64 13.37
N ASN A 205 -6.75 13.46 14.37
CA ASN A 205 -7.22 14.87 14.41
C ASN A 205 -6.50 15.77 13.38
N SER A 206 -5.33 15.36 12.88
CA SER A 206 -4.59 16.07 11.83
C SER A 206 -4.83 15.41 10.47
N SER A 207 -5.88 15.85 9.77
CA SER A 207 -6.34 15.26 8.50
C SER A 207 -5.29 15.19 7.39
N ASP A 208 -4.24 16.00 7.46
CA ASP A 208 -3.17 16.10 6.46
C ASP A 208 -1.90 15.34 6.87
N ASP A 209 -1.89 14.68 8.03
CA ASP A 209 -0.74 13.89 8.46
C ASP A 209 -0.49 12.72 7.50
N GLU A 210 0.75 12.56 7.05
CA GLU A 210 1.16 11.47 6.15
C GLU A 210 1.02 10.11 6.83
N ARG A 211 1.08 10.08 8.17
CA ARG A 211 0.96 8.85 8.97
C ARG A 211 -0.49 8.49 9.29
N PHE A 212 -1.45 9.18 8.70
CA PHE A 212 -2.88 8.95 8.95
C PHE A 212 -3.29 7.50 8.71
N PHE A 213 -2.73 6.87 7.67
CA PHE A 213 -2.96 5.45 7.39
C PHE A 213 -2.57 4.56 8.58
N TYR A 214 -1.37 4.72 9.12
CA TYR A 214 -0.89 3.93 10.26
C TYR A 214 -1.74 4.15 11.51
N ALA A 215 -2.13 5.40 11.79
CA ALA A 215 -2.98 5.71 12.94
C ALA A 215 -4.40 5.12 12.78
N TYR A 216 -4.97 5.19 11.58
CA TYR A 216 -6.26 4.58 11.28
C TYR A 216 -6.21 3.05 11.44
N ASP A 217 -5.23 2.40 10.83
CA ASP A 217 -5.12 0.95 10.84
C ASP A 217 -4.88 0.44 12.27
N ALA A 218 -4.02 1.12 13.03
CA ALA A 218 -3.81 0.85 14.44
C ALA A 218 -5.10 1.02 15.27
N ALA A 219 -5.84 2.11 15.08
CA ALA A 219 -7.10 2.36 15.78
C ALA A 219 -8.13 1.25 15.52
N LYS A 220 -8.21 0.77 14.26
CA LYS A 220 -9.10 -0.32 13.87
C LYS A 220 -8.74 -1.62 14.59
N ARG A 221 -7.44 -1.99 14.62
CA ARG A 221 -6.96 -3.19 15.33
C ARG A 221 -7.17 -3.11 16.85
N LEU A 222 -7.14 -1.89 17.41
CA LEU A 222 -7.46 -1.62 18.82
C LEU A 222 -8.97 -1.49 19.11
N ASN A 223 -9.84 -1.68 18.11
CA ASN A 223 -11.29 -1.50 18.22
C ASN A 223 -11.69 -0.13 18.80
N MET A 224 -10.98 0.93 18.42
CA MET A 224 -11.30 2.30 18.83
C MET A 224 -12.47 2.85 18.01
N ASP A 225 -13.39 3.56 18.67
CA ASP A 225 -14.40 4.35 17.97
C ASP A 225 -13.77 5.65 17.44
N ILE A 226 -13.53 5.67 16.12
CA ILE A 226 -12.88 6.77 15.41
C ILE A 226 -13.76 7.32 14.27
N SER A 227 -15.03 6.91 14.19
CA SER A 227 -15.90 7.24 13.05
C SER A 227 -16.04 8.75 12.83
N GLU A 228 -16.19 9.53 13.90
CA GLU A 228 -16.27 11.00 13.80
C GLU A 228 -14.96 11.64 13.30
N LEU A 229 -13.81 11.12 13.73
CA LEU A 229 -12.49 11.63 13.31
C LEU A 229 -12.24 11.37 11.83
N ILE A 230 -12.55 10.14 11.38
CA ILE A 230 -12.45 9.78 9.97
C ILE A 230 -13.43 10.61 9.13
N PHE A 231 -14.66 10.81 9.60
CA PHE A 231 -15.63 11.66 8.92
C PHE A 231 -15.12 13.11 8.74
N LYS A 232 -14.58 13.72 9.80
CA LYS A 232 -13.97 15.07 9.72
C LYS A 232 -12.80 15.11 8.73
N ALA A 233 -11.95 14.07 8.73
CA ALA A 233 -10.81 14.00 7.82
C ALA A 233 -11.23 13.84 6.35
N VAL A 234 -12.22 12.98 6.08
CA VAL A 234 -12.81 12.84 4.74
C VAL A 234 -13.44 14.16 4.31
N LYS A 235 -14.27 14.77 5.15
CA LYS A 235 -14.93 16.05 4.83
C LYS A 235 -13.92 17.16 4.49
N ARG A 236 -12.76 17.19 5.13
CA ARG A 236 -11.70 18.18 4.86
C ARG A 236 -10.96 17.94 3.54
N ASN A 237 -10.70 16.68 3.19
CA ASN A 237 -10.02 16.31 1.94
C ASN A 237 -10.74 15.14 1.24
N PRO A 238 -11.93 15.36 0.64
CA PRO A 238 -12.82 14.25 0.26
C PRO A 238 -12.27 13.37 -0.86
N VAL A 239 -11.55 13.94 -1.82
CA VAL A 239 -10.91 13.19 -2.91
C VAL A 239 -9.73 12.38 -2.37
N LYS A 240 -8.78 13.03 -1.69
CA LYS A 240 -7.59 12.38 -1.11
C LYS A 240 -7.91 11.28 -0.08
N ARG A 241 -9.03 11.39 0.64
CA ARG A 241 -9.43 10.48 1.72
C ARG A 241 -10.62 9.58 1.35
N CYS A 242 -10.95 9.45 0.06
CA CYS A 242 -12.04 8.58 -0.40
C CYS A 242 -11.86 7.08 -0.06
N GLY A 243 -10.64 6.63 0.18
CA GLY A 243 -10.38 5.25 0.64
C GLY A 243 -11.00 4.89 2.00
N TYR A 244 -11.49 5.88 2.76
CA TYR A 244 -12.09 5.68 4.08
C TYR A 244 -13.64 5.70 4.07
N LEU A 245 -14.26 5.76 2.89
CA LEU A 245 -15.72 5.91 2.79
C LEU A 245 -16.49 4.74 3.42
N SER A 246 -16.03 3.50 3.26
CA SER A 246 -16.63 2.29 3.85
C SER A 246 -16.79 2.31 5.37
N ILE A 247 -16.07 3.19 6.07
CA ILE A 247 -16.18 3.38 7.52
C ILE A 247 -17.30 4.38 7.84
N VAL A 248 -17.27 5.53 7.18
CA VAL A 248 -18.13 6.68 7.49
C VAL A 248 -19.52 6.53 6.88
N TYR A 249 -19.64 5.85 5.74
CA TYR A 249 -20.91 5.47 5.12
C TYR A 249 -21.65 4.37 5.89
N LYS A 250 -21.13 3.86 7.01
CA LYS A 250 -21.96 3.06 7.94
C LYS A 250 -22.96 3.91 8.72
N ASN A 251 -22.68 5.21 8.85
CA ASN A 251 -23.60 6.18 9.44
C ASN A 251 -24.39 6.87 8.33
N PRO A 252 -25.73 6.69 8.24
CA PRO A 252 -26.56 7.29 7.20
C PRO A 252 -26.51 8.82 7.13
N GLU A 253 -26.30 9.50 8.26
CA GLU A 253 -26.20 10.97 8.29
C GLU A 253 -24.91 11.44 7.61
N TYR A 254 -23.79 10.78 7.92
CA TYR A 254 -22.50 11.03 7.28
C TYR A 254 -22.52 10.68 5.81
N ALA A 255 -23.12 9.54 5.43
CA ALA A 255 -23.28 9.13 4.04
C ALA A 255 -24.01 10.20 3.22
N ASN A 256 -25.15 10.69 3.72
CA ASN A 256 -25.94 11.72 3.07
C ASN A 256 -25.20 13.06 2.95
N GLU A 257 -24.46 13.47 3.99
CA GLU A 257 -23.68 14.71 3.94
C GLU A 257 -22.50 14.61 2.96
N LEU A 258 -21.70 13.53 3.03
CA LEU A 258 -20.57 13.33 2.13
C LEU A 258 -21.03 13.17 0.68
N THR A 259 -22.15 12.50 0.42
CA THR A 259 -22.69 12.37 -0.94
C THR A 259 -22.94 13.74 -1.56
N LYS A 260 -23.54 14.67 -0.81
CA LYS A 260 -23.77 16.04 -1.29
C LYS A 260 -22.47 16.77 -1.57
N ILE A 261 -21.47 16.60 -0.70
CA ILE A 261 -20.13 17.16 -0.92
C ILE A 261 -19.54 16.63 -2.23
N TYR A 262 -19.62 15.33 -2.51
CA TYR A 262 -19.13 14.76 -3.76
C TYR A 262 -19.91 15.25 -5.00
N GLU A 263 -21.22 15.49 -4.87
CA GLU A 263 -22.03 16.11 -5.94
C GLU A 263 -21.62 17.55 -6.28
N GLU A 264 -20.98 18.24 -5.34
CA GLU A 264 -20.53 19.63 -5.46
C GLU A 264 -19.06 19.74 -5.90
N ILE A 265 -18.15 18.95 -5.34
CA ILE A 265 -16.71 19.12 -5.55
C ILE A 265 -16.16 18.39 -6.78
N LEU A 266 -16.77 17.27 -7.17
CA LEU A 266 -16.26 16.48 -8.29
C LEU A 266 -16.60 17.21 -9.60
N PRO A 267 -15.68 17.24 -10.58
CA PRO A 267 -15.91 17.88 -11.87
C PRO A 267 -16.80 17.00 -12.76
N LEU A 268 -18.06 16.80 -12.34
CA LEU A 268 -18.97 15.79 -12.88
C LEU A 268 -19.24 15.92 -14.40
N ASP A 269 -19.19 17.13 -14.94
CA ASP A 269 -19.36 17.36 -16.37
C ASP A 269 -18.12 16.95 -17.17
N GLU A 270 -16.91 17.15 -16.62
CA GLU A 270 -15.64 16.75 -17.23
C GLU A 270 -15.40 15.24 -17.11
N MET A 271 -15.96 14.60 -16.08
CA MET A 271 -15.92 13.15 -15.92
C MET A 271 -16.89 12.43 -16.88
N ALA A 272 -17.99 13.08 -17.28
CA ALA A 272 -19.06 12.48 -18.09
C ALA A 272 -18.80 12.58 -19.61
N THR A 273 -17.63 12.12 -20.08
CA THR A 273 -17.16 12.31 -21.47
C THR A 273 -17.52 11.21 -22.46
N GLY A 274 -18.31 10.20 -22.07
CA GLY A 274 -18.90 9.21 -22.98
C GLY A 274 -18.45 7.77 -22.74
N MET A 275 -18.74 6.87 -23.68
CA MET A 275 -18.51 5.41 -23.54
C MET A 275 -17.09 5.01 -24.00
N GLY A 276 -16.06 5.51 -23.32
CA GLY A 276 -14.68 5.08 -23.54
C GLY A 276 -14.44 3.64 -23.06
N ASP A 277 -13.36 3.00 -23.54
CA ASP A 277 -12.93 1.65 -23.13
C ASP A 277 -11.77 1.69 -22.12
N PHE A 278 -11.60 2.82 -21.42
CA PHE A 278 -10.50 2.99 -20.48
C PHE A 278 -10.66 2.10 -19.24
N ILE A 279 -9.57 1.42 -18.90
CA ILE A 279 -9.41 0.69 -17.63
C ILE A 279 -9.04 1.67 -16.52
N PHE A 280 -8.18 2.64 -16.82
CA PHE A 280 -7.73 3.71 -15.94
C PHE A 280 -7.94 5.05 -16.61
N ALA A 281 -8.31 6.07 -15.85
CA ALA A 281 -8.53 7.40 -16.39
C ALA A 281 -7.20 8.06 -16.80
N GLU A 282 -7.16 8.62 -18.02
CA GLU A 282 -6.01 9.38 -18.54
C GLU A 282 -5.86 10.76 -17.89
N SER A 283 -6.96 11.33 -17.41
CA SER A 283 -7.04 12.61 -16.68
C SER A 283 -7.98 12.45 -15.48
N LEU A 284 -7.88 13.33 -14.48
CA LEU A 284 -8.76 13.29 -13.30
C LEU A 284 -8.68 11.95 -12.55
N THR A 285 -7.48 11.36 -12.49
CA THR A 285 -7.27 10.00 -11.97
C THR A 285 -7.72 9.86 -10.51
N GLU A 286 -7.50 10.87 -9.66
CA GLU A 286 -7.94 10.85 -8.26
C GLU A 286 -9.46 10.98 -8.14
N GLU A 287 -10.09 11.80 -8.97
CA GLU A 287 -11.54 12.01 -8.97
C GLU A 287 -12.30 10.79 -9.49
N HIS A 288 -11.80 10.15 -10.56
CA HIS A 288 -12.33 8.89 -11.06
C HIS A 288 -12.17 7.77 -10.03
N LEU A 289 -11.01 7.68 -9.37
CA LEU A 289 -10.81 6.75 -8.26
C LEU A 289 -11.81 7.03 -7.11
N CYS A 290 -12.00 8.31 -6.76
CA CYS A 290 -12.95 8.73 -5.75
C CYS A 290 -14.39 8.34 -6.12
N MET A 291 -14.80 8.51 -7.38
CA MET A 291 -16.12 8.11 -7.87
C MET A 291 -16.34 6.61 -7.68
N VAL A 292 -15.34 5.77 -7.96
CA VAL A 292 -15.42 4.33 -7.70
C VAL A 292 -15.73 4.02 -6.23
N PHE A 293 -15.03 4.67 -5.29
CA PHE A 293 -15.29 4.49 -3.86
C PHE A 293 -16.68 4.97 -3.46
N VAL A 294 -17.15 6.10 -4.00
CA VAL A 294 -18.49 6.61 -3.69
C VAL A 294 -19.58 5.65 -4.21
N LEU A 295 -19.46 5.15 -5.44
CA LEU A 295 -20.41 4.20 -6.03
C LEU A 295 -20.49 2.91 -5.21
N GLU A 296 -19.35 2.40 -4.73
CA GLU A 296 -19.30 1.20 -3.90
C GLU A 296 -20.13 1.33 -2.62
N GLU A 297 -20.22 2.55 -2.05
CA GLU A 297 -21.05 2.81 -0.88
C GLU A 297 -22.52 3.13 -1.22
N LEU A 298 -22.77 3.86 -2.32
CA LEU A 298 -24.11 4.28 -2.72
C LEU A 298 -25.06 3.10 -3.01
N LYS A 299 -24.54 1.92 -3.35
CA LYS A 299 -25.37 0.71 -3.55
C LYS A 299 -26.23 0.36 -2.33
N ASN A 300 -25.81 0.77 -1.13
CA ASN A 300 -26.51 0.54 0.13
C ASN A 300 -27.61 1.60 0.42
N TYR A 301 -27.69 2.67 -0.38
CA TYR A 301 -28.55 3.83 -0.13
C TYR A 301 -29.45 4.13 -1.33
N PRO A 302 -30.60 3.45 -1.46
CA PRO A 302 -31.51 3.67 -2.58
C PRO A 302 -31.86 5.15 -2.78
N LYS A 303 -31.72 5.62 -4.03
CA LYS A 303 -32.01 7.00 -4.48
C LYS A 303 -31.07 8.08 -3.94
N MET A 304 -30.03 7.73 -3.18
CA MET A 304 -29.02 8.69 -2.73
C MET A 304 -27.98 8.90 -3.83
N GLY A 305 -27.60 10.15 -4.12
CA GLY A 305 -26.51 10.42 -5.06
C GLY A 305 -26.83 10.12 -6.53
N GLU A 306 -28.09 10.21 -6.96
CA GLU A 306 -28.48 9.94 -8.36
C GLU A 306 -27.66 10.75 -9.37
N LYS A 307 -27.23 11.98 -9.02
CA LYS A 307 -26.38 12.80 -9.87
C LYS A 307 -25.03 12.11 -10.15
N LEU A 308 -24.42 11.53 -9.11
CA LEU A 308 -23.15 10.80 -9.21
C LEU A 308 -23.31 9.51 -10.02
N VAL A 309 -24.36 8.74 -9.77
CA VAL A 309 -24.67 7.51 -10.53
C VAL A 309 -24.87 7.83 -12.01
N ARG A 310 -25.59 8.92 -12.32
CA ARG A 310 -25.81 9.38 -13.70
C ARG A 310 -24.51 9.82 -14.38
N THR A 311 -23.63 10.51 -13.66
CA THR A 311 -22.31 10.89 -14.18
C THR A 311 -21.47 9.66 -14.46
N ALA A 312 -21.41 8.71 -13.52
CA ALA A 312 -20.68 7.46 -13.67
C ALA A 312 -21.17 6.63 -14.87
N LEU A 313 -22.48 6.59 -15.14
CA LEU A 313 -23.02 5.95 -16.36
C LEU A 313 -22.46 6.54 -17.66
N LYS A 314 -22.05 7.80 -17.64
CA LYS A 314 -21.49 8.52 -18.80
C LYS A 314 -19.97 8.67 -18.74
N SER A 315 -19.33 7.99 -17.80
CA SER A 315 -17.89 8.04 -17.62
C SER A 315 -17.17 7.26 -18.71
N PRO A 316 -16.00 7.72 -19.20
CA PRO A 316 -15.21 6.96 -20.16
C PRO A 316 -14.49 5.76 -19.51
N VAL A 317 -14.52 5.65 -18.17
CA VAL A 317 -13.92 4.56 -17.40
C VAL A 317 -14.92 3.42 -17.23
N ILE A 318 -14.57 2.22 -17.72
CA ILE A 318 -15.45 1.03 -17.68
C ILE A 318 -15.89 0.70 -16.24
N ARG A 319 -14.96 0.80 -15.28
CA ARG A 319 -15.20 0.44 -13.87
C ARG A 319 -16.31 1.30 -13.25
N GLU A 320 -16.41 2.58 -13.60
CA GLU A 320 -17.46 3.47 -13.08
C GLU A 320 -18.83 3.15 -13.66
N ARG A 321 -18.92 2.87 -14.97
CA ARG A 321 -20.18 2.48 -15.59
C ARG A 321 -20.71 1.17 -15.00
N ASN A 322 -19.82 0.20 -14.76
CA ASN A 322 -20.16 -1.03 -14.05
C ASN A 322 -20.59 -0.77 -12.60
N GLY A 323 -19.86 0.09 -11.87
CA GLY A 323 -20.24 0.51 -10.52
C GLY A 323 -21.65 1.12 -10.48
N ALA A 324 -21.97 2.01 -11.43
CA ALA A 324 -23.30 2.61 -11.53
C ALA A 324 -24.39 1.57 -11.83
N CYS A 325 -24.12 0.59 -12.68
CA CYS A 325 -25.04 -0.53 -12.91
C CYS A 325 -25.28 -1.35 -11.63
N ILE A 326 -24.23 -1.66 -10.87
CA ILE A 326 -24.33 -2.38 -9.59
C ILE A 326 -25.20 -1.59 -8.60
N VAL A 327 -24.96 -0.28 -8.47
CA VAL A 327 -25.76 0.60 -7.60
C VAL A 327 -27.24 0.52 -7.96
N MET A 328 -27.58 0.67 -9.25
CA MET A 328 -28.98 0.60 -9.70
C MET A 328 -29.60 -0.78 -9.49
N LYS A 329 -28.86 -1.88 -9.71
CA LYS A 329 -29.34 -3.24 -9.45
C LYS A 329 -29.64 -3.44 -7.97
N GLU A 330 -28.74 -3.01 -7.09
CA GLU A 330 -28.93 -3.10 -5.63
C GLU A 330 -30.10 -2.24 -5.16
N TRP A 331 -30.29 -1.04 -5.71
CA TRP A 331 -31.46 -0.22 -5.38
C TRP A 331 -32.78 -0.89 -5.79
N CYS A 332 -32.84 -1.45 -6.99
CA CYS A 332 -34.00 -2.23 -7.45
C CYS A 332 -34.27 -3.41 -6.51
N ARG A 333 -33.22 -4.13 -6.11
CA ARG A 333 -33.30 -5.28 -5.19
C ARG A 333 -33.79 -4.89 -3.80
N ILE A 334 -33.23 -3.83 -3.21
CA ILE A 334 -33.57 -3.36 -1.86
C ILE A 334 -35.02 -2.85 -1.82
N LEU A 335 -35.45 -2.11 -2.84
CA LEU A 335 -36.80 -1.55 -2.91
C LEU A 335 -37.84 -2.52 -3.49
N ASN A 336 -37.39 -3.64 -4.08
CA ASN A 336 -38.22 -4.60 -4.81
C ASN A 336 -39.10 -3.92 -5.89
N GLN A 337 -38.48 -3.05 -6.67
CA GLN A 337 -39.10 -2.25 -7.73
C GLN A 337 -38.17 -2.16 -8.93
N ASP A 338 -38.71 -1.96 -10.13
CA ASP A 338 -37.90 -1.75 -11.34
C ASP A 338 -37.24 -0.37 -11.39
N LEU A 339 -36.20 -0.25 -12.23
CA LEU A 339 -35.42 0.99 -12.37
C LEU A 339 -36.31 2.18 -12.80
N GLN A 340 -37.27 1.93 -13.68
CA GLN A 340 -38.19 2.96 -14.20
C GLN A 340 -39.02 3.59 -13.06
N THR A 341 -39.42 2.78 -12.08
CA THR A 341 -40.20 3.21 -10.92
C THR A 341 -39.34 3.91 -9.88
N ILE A 342 -38.15 3.38 -9.59
CA ILE A 342 -37.29 3.96 -8.53
C ILE A 342 -36.63 5.26 -8.97
N SER A 343 -36.20 5.36 -10.24
CA SER A 343 -35.47 6.50 -10.80
C SER A 343 -35.71 6.63 -12.32
N PRO A 344 -36.78 7.34 -12.73
CA PRO A 344 -37.09 7.56 -14.14
C PRO A 344 -35.96 8.25 -14.92
N ASP A 345 -35.19 9.12 -14.26
CA ASP A 345 -34.09 9.87 -14.89
C ASP A 345 -32.91 8.94 -15.25
N LEU A 346 -32.48 8.09 -14.31
CA LEU A 346 -31.44 7.08 -14.56
C LEU A 346 -31.88 6.09 -15.62
N PHE A 347 -33.13 5.61 -15.56
CA PHE A 347 -33.70 4.75 -16.60
C PHE A 347 -33.65 5.40 -17.99
N SER A 348 -34.03 6.67 -18.09
CA SER A 348 -34.00 7.42 -19.35
C SER A 348 -32.58 7.65 -19.87
N THR A 349 -31.62 7.84 -18.96
CA THR A 349 -30.20 7.98 -19.31
C THR A 349 -29.67 6.66 -19.85
N LEU A 350 -29.94 5.56 -19.16
CA LEU A 350 -29.51 4.21 -19.54
C LEU A 350 -29.99 3.84 -20.95
N LYS A 351 -31.27 4.11 -21.26
CA LYS A 351 -31.83 3.90 -22.61
C LYS A 351 -31.09 4.64 -23.72
N LYS A 352 -30.53 5.82 -23.44
CA LYS A 352 -29.81 6.63 -24.44
C LYS A 352 -28.40 6.12 -24.71
N ILE A 353 -27.79 5.44 -23.74
CA ILE A 353 -26.38 5.06 -23.79
C ILE A 353 -26.16 3.57 -24.08
N VAL A 354 -27.13 2.70 -23.78
CA VAL A 354 -26.97 1.24 -23.90
C VAL A 354 -26.53 0.80 -25.30
N ASP A 355 -27.05 1.43 -26.36
CA ASP A 355 -26.72 1.04 -27.73
C ASP A 355 -25.30 1.45 -28.14
N ILE A 356 -24.77 2.51 -27.54
CA ILE A 356 -23.43 3.04 -27.80
C ILE A 356 -22.38 2.57 -26.78
N GLU A 357 -22.77 1.77 -25.79
CA GLU A 357 -21.82 1.14 -24.86
C GLU A 357 -20.86 0.22 -25.64
N VAL A 358 -19.56 0.42 -25.39
CA VAL A 358 -18.46 -0.24 -26.10
C VAL A 358 -18.01 -1.52 -25.40
N ASN A 359 -18.20 -1.62 -24.07
CA ASN A 359 -17.87 -2.82 -23.31
C ASN A 359 -19.06 -3.78 -23.26
N ALA A 360 -18.88 -5.01 -23.76
CA ALA A 360 -19.95 -6.00 -23.88
C ALA A 360 -20.58 -6.37 -22.52
N ASP A 361 -19.76 -6.64 -21.50
CA ASP A 361 -20.27 -7.03 -20.17
C ASP A 361 -21.08 -5.90 -19.52
N THR A 362 -20.58 -4.66 -19.62
CA THR A 362 -21.31 -3.48 -19.16
C THR A 362 -22.63 -3.33 -19.93
N LYS A 363 -22.63 -3.53 -21.25
CA LYS A 363 -23.82 -3.42 -22.10
C LYS A 363 -24.90 -4.42 -21.69
N ASP A 364 -24.52 -5.66 -21.39
CA ASP A 364 -25.45 -6.69 -20.92
C ASP A 364 -26.04 -6.32 -19.55
N ASN A 365 -25.21 -5.79 -18.64
CA ASN A 365 -25.69 -5.26 -17.35
C ASN A 365 -26.71 -4.12 -17.53
N MET A 366 -26.48 -3.22 -18.50
CA MET A 366 -27.42 -2.15 -18.83
C MET A 366 -28.72 -2.69 -19.44
N ARG A 367 -28.65 -3.69 -20.34
CA ARG A 367 -29.82 -4.35 -20.95
C ARG A 367 -30.69 -5.05 -19.91
N GLU A 368 -30.08 -5.76 -18.97
CA GLU A 368 -30.78 -6.41 -17.86
C GLU A 368 -31.59 -5.40 -17.03
N LEU A 369 -30.99 -4.27 -16.66
CA LEU A 369 -31.66 -3.19 -15.94
C LEU A 369 -32.82 -2.55 -16.72
N LEU A 370 -32.80 -2.64 -18.06
CA LEU A 370 -33.87 -2.19 -18.93
C LEU A 370 -34.92 -3.28 -19.23
N ASN A 371 -34.76 -4.49 -18.68
CA ASN A 371 -35.55 -5.68 -19.01
C ASN A 371 -35.54 -6.00 -20.51
N ILE A 372 -34.41 -5.80 -21.19
CA ILE A 372 -34.19 -6.15 -22.60
C ILE A 372 -33.50 -7.52 -22.63
N THR A 373 -34.05 -8.49 -23.33
CA THR A 373 -33.41 -9.81 -23.54
C THR A 373 -32.06 -9.67 -24.25
N PRO A 374 -31.01 -10.42 -23.84
CA PRO A 374 -29.75 -10.46 -24.57
C PRO A 374 -29.95 -10.91 -26.02
N GLU A 375 -29.21 -10.31 -26.96
CA GLU A 375 -29.18 -10.72 -28.39
C GLU A 375 -28.28 -11.93 -28.61
#